data_AF-A0A1L8D3N1-F1
#
_entry.id   AF-A0A1L8D3N1-F1
#
_cell.length_a   1.000
_cell.length_b   1.000
_cell.length_c   1.000
_cell.angle_alpha   90.00
_cell.angle_beta   90.00
_cell.angle_gamma   90.00
#
_symmetry.space_group_name_H-M   'P 1'
#
loop_
_entity.id
_entity.type
_entity.pdbx_description
1 polymer ?
#
loop_
_entity_poly.entity_id
_entity_poly.type
_entity_poly.pdbx_seq_one_letter_code
_entity_poly.pdbx_strand_id
1 'polypeptide(L)'
;MATFLINLIGSFGLGLLYGLKLNQVIWLLLGTGFFGGFTTFSTYIYEAIFLMEKGLFWKNVNYLLTSIFTGVVFFAAGMGLANFFEGGV
;
A
#
# COMPACT_ATOMS: atom_id res chain seq x y z
N MET A 1 6.51 1.92 -12.33
CA MET A 1 6.65 3.17 -11.52
C MET A 1 5.31 3.70 -11.03
N ALA A 2 4.31 3.85 -11.90
CA ALA A 2 2.95 4.20 -11.46
C ALA A 2 2.40 3.18 -10.43
N THR A 3 2.53 1.88 -10.71
CA THR A 3 2.11 0.77 -9.84
C THR A 3 2.69 0.86 -8.42
N PHE A 4 3.99 1.15 -8.31
CA PHE A 4 4.66 1.37 -7.04
C PHE A 4 4.07 2.55 -6.27
N LEU A 5 3.88 3.70 -6.93
CA LEU A 5 3.36 4.91 -6.29
C LEU A 5 1.90 4.74 -5.82
N ILE A 6 1.02 4.15 -6.65
CA ILE A 6 -0.37 3.94 -6.25
C ILE A 6 -0.48 2.95 -5.10
N ASN A 7 0.33 1.88 -5.08
CA ASN A 7 0.37 0.94 -3.97
C ASN A 7 0.90 1.59 -2.67
N LEU A 8 1.88 2.48 -2.79
CA LEU A 8 2.46 3.20 -1.66
C LEU A 8 1.49 4.22 -1.05
N ILE A 9 0.85 5.03 -1.90
CA ILE A 9 -0.19 5.98 -1.51
C ILE A 9 -1.39 5.25 -0.90
N GLY A 10 -1.80 4.13 -1.51
CA GLY A 10 -2.89 3.32 -0.99
C GLY A 10 -2.58 2.67 0.35
N SER A 11 -1.34 2.19 0.54
CA SER A 11 -0.90 1.62 1.83
C SER A 11 -0.93 2.67 2.94
N PHE A 12 -0.45 3.90 2.68
CA PHE A 12 -0.55 5.01 3.62
C PHE A 12 -2.00 5.38 3.95
N GLY A 13 -2.85 5.47 2.93
CA GLY A 13 -4.28 5.74 3.09
C GLY A 13 -4.97 4.68 3.94
N LEU A 14 -4.72 3.40 3.70
CA LEU A 14 -5.22 2.30 4.52
C LEU A 14 -4.74 2.40 5.97
N GLY A 15 -3.48 2.75 6.18
CA GLY A 15 -2.92 3.00 7.51
C GLY A 15 -3.66 4.11 8.26
N LEU A 16 -3.92 5.24 7.58
CA LEU A 16 -4.72 6.34 8.13
C LEU A 16 -6.13 5.88 8.52
N LEU A 17 -6.85 5.23 7.61
CA LEU A 17 -8.21 4.74 7.88
C LEU A 17 -8.25 3.76 9.05
N TYR A 18 -7.24 2.90 9.15
CA TYR A 18 -7.12 1.92 10.22
C TYR A 18 -6.86 2.60 11.58
N GLY A 19 -5.96 3.58 11.63
CA GLY A 19 -5.67 4.32 12.86
C GLY A 19 -6.82 5.22 13.34
N LEU A 20 -7.63 5.76 12.44
CA LEU A 20 -8.82 6.58 12.76
C LEU A 20 -10.03 5.76 13.26
N LYS A 21 -9.88 4.44 13.43
CA LYS A 21 -10.90 3.52 13.97
C LYS A 21 -12.30 3.76 13.39
N LEU A 22 -12.37 3.97 12.08
CA LEU A 22 -13.59 4.35 11.40
C LEU A 22 -14.66 3.25 11.53
N ASN A 23 -15.92 3.66 11.48
CA ASN A 23 -17.02 2.70 11.51
C ASN A 23 -16.98 1.73 10.31
N GLN A 24 -17.65 0.60 10.44
CA GLN A 24 -17.62 -0.48 9.45
C GLN A 24 -18.08 -0.04 8.06
N VAL A 25 -19.08 0.87 7.96
CA VAL A 25 -19.59 1.34 6.67
C VAL A 25 -18.51 2.11 5.91
N ILE A 26 -17.81 3.01 6.60
CA ILE A 26 -16.72 3.79 6.01
C ILE A 26 -15.53 2.89 5.66
N TRP A 27 -15.20 1.90 6.50
CA TRP A 27 -14.16 0.92 6.19
C TRP A 27 -14.46 0.12 4.92
N LEU A 28 -15.70 -0.36 4.77
CA LEU A 28 -16.09 -1.10 3.56
C LEU A 28 -16.04 -0.22 2.31
N LEU A 29 -16.48 1.04 2.41
CA LEU A 29 -16.45 1.97 1.28
C LEU A 29 -15.04 2.38 0.88
N LEU A 30 -14.23 2.84 1.84
CA LEU A 30 -12.94 3.45 1.56
C LEU A 30 -11.78 2.45 1.64
N GLY A 31 -11.76 1.58 2.66
CA GLY A 31 -10.72 0.58 2.83
C GLY A 31 -10.85 -0.53 1.80
N THR A 32 -11.94 -1.30 1.89
CA THR A 32 -12.19 -2.42 0.98
C THR A 32 -12.51 -1.96 -0.44
N GLY A 33 -13.36 -0.94 -0.60
CA GLY A 33 -13.78 -0.44 -1.91
C GLY A 33 -12.72 0.42 -2.60
N PHE A 34 -12.57 1.67 -2.16
CA PHE A 34 -11.70 2.65 -2.82
C PHE A 34 -10.23 2.20 -2.85
N PHE A 35 -9.60 1.96 -1.70
CA PHE A 35 -8.19 1.56 -1.64
C PHE A 35 -7.96 0.14 -2.18
N GLY A 36 -8.92 -0.76 -2.02
CA GLY A 36 -8.88 -2.08 -2.65
C GLY A 36 -8.91 -2.02 -4.18
N GLY A 37 -9.62 -1.05 -4.78
CA GLY A 37 -9.61 -0.81 -6.23
C GLY A 37 -8.47 0.10 -6.71
N PHE A 38 -7.95 0.98 -5.86
CA PHE A 38 -6.88 1.93 -6.18
C PHE A 38 -5.51 1.26 -6.21
N THR A 39 -5.27 0.31 -5.30
CA THR A 39 -4.06 -0.50 -5.27
C THR A 39 -4.19 -1.71 -6.20
N THR A 40 -3.06 -2.28 -6.62
CA THR A 40 -3.06 -3.46 -7.49
C THR A 40 -1.92 -4.41 -7.17
N PHE A 41 -2.29 -5.66 -6.89
CA PHE A 41 -1.33 -6.76 -6.78
C PHE A 41 -1.09 -7.44 -8.13
N SER A 42 -2.10 -7.53 -8.99
CA SER A 42 -1.99 -8.20 -10.29
C SER A 42 -0.99 -7.51 -11.22
N THR A 43 -1.04 -6.18 -11.32
CA THR A 43 -0.09 -5.41 -12.13
C THR A 43 1.31 -5.46 -11.55
N TYR A 44 1.42 -5.44 -10.22
CA TYR A 44 2.70 -5.54 -9.52
C TYR A 44 3.41 -6.88 -9.80
N ILE A 45 2.67 -8.00 -9.73
CA ILE A 45 3.21 -9.32 -10.07
C ILE A 45 3.49 -9.44 -11.57
N TYR A 46 2.65 -8.87 -12.43
CA TYR A 46 2.92 -8.83 -13.87
C TYR A 46 4.25 -8.13 -14.19
N GLU A 47 4.51 -6.97 -13.58
CA GLU A 47 5.80 -6.26 -13.73
C GLU A 47 6.98 -7.08 -13.21
N ALA A 48 6.80 -7.85 -12.12
CA ALA A 48 7.82 -8.73 -11.58
C ALA A 48 8.15 -9.90 -12.52
N ILE A 49 7.12 -10.56 -13.08
CA ILE A 49 7.27 -11.63 -14.08
C ILE A 49 8.00 -11.08 -15.31
N PHE A 50 7.61 -9.90 -15.80
CA PHE A 50 8.26 -9.26 -16.94
C PHE A 50 9.76 -8.97 -16.71
N LEU A 51 10.16 -8.59 -15.49
CA LEU A 51 11.57 -8.44 -15.14
C LEU A 51 12.32 -9.78 -15.14
N MET A 52 11.66 -10.85 -14.70
CA MET A 52 12.20 -12.19 -14.69
C MET A 52 12.39 -12.74 -16.11
N GLU A 53 11.43 -12.53 -17.01
CA GLU A 53 11.52 -12.89 -18.44
C GLU A 53 12.67 -12.17 -19.15
N LYS A 54 13.02 -10.95 -18.71
CA LYS A 54 14.18 -10.20 -19.21
C LYS A 54 15.52 -10.66 -18.62
N GLY A 55 15.54 -11.70 -17.78
CA GLY A 55 16.74 -12.18 -17.10
C GLY A 55 17.25 -11.25 -16.00
N LEU A 56 16.46 -10.24 -15.59
CA LEU A 56 16.87 -9.22 -14.62
C LEU A 56 16.52 -9.65 -13.18
N PHE A 57 17.01 -10.82 -12.76
CA PHE A 57 16.66 -11.44 -11.47
C PHE A 57 16.85 -10.51 -10.27
N TRP A 58 18.04 -9.90 -10.13
CA TRP A 58 18.33 -9.00 -9.01
C TRP A 58 17.45 -7.75 -8.99
N LYS A 59 17.10 -7.22 -10.17
CA LYS A 59 16.17 -6.09 -10.27
C LYS A 59 14.76 -6.48 -9.85
N ASN A 60 14.32 -7.69 -10.22
CA ASN A 60 13.03 -8.23 -9.79
C ASN A 60 12.96 -8.40 -8.27
N VAL A 61 13.97 -9.04 -7.67
CA VAL A 61 14.04 -9.23 -6.21
C VAL A 61 14.03 -7.89 -5.49
N ASN A 62 14.85 -6.94 -5.93
CA ASN A 62 14.85 -5.60 -5.35
C ASN A 62 13.49 -4.90 -5.50
N TYR A 63 12.86 -4.96 -6.67
CA TYR A 63 11.54 -4.39 -6.90
C TYR A 63 10.49 -4.97 -5.96
N LEU A 64 10.47 -6.30 -5.81
CA LEU A 64 9.51 -6.98 -4.96
C LEU A 64 9.68 -6.59 -3.49
N LEU A 65 10.91 -6.68 -2.99
CA LEU A 65 11.22 -6.37 -1.59
C LEU A 65 10.95 -4.90 -1.28
N THR A 66 11.46 -3.98 -2.10
CA THR A 66 11.27 -2.53 -1.87
C THR A 66 9.79 -2.15 -1.86
N SER A 67 8.97 -2.70 -2.77
CA SER A 67 7.53 -2.45 -2.81
C SER A 67 6.84 -2.89 -1.51
N ILE A 68 7.11 -4.12 -1.04
CA ILE A 68 6.52 -4.65 0.19
C ILE A 68 6.99 -3.86 1.42
N PHE A 69 8.31 -3.67 1.56
CA PHE A 69 8.88 -2.95 2.70
C PHE A 69 8.37 -1.52 2.79
N THR A 70 8.41 -0.77 1.68
CA THR A 70 7.94 0.62 1.68
C THR A 70 6.43 0.70 1.88
N GLY A 71 5.64 -0.23 1.34
CA GLY A 71 4.20 -0.34 1.60
C GLY A 71 3.88 -0.50 3.08
N VAL A 72 4.56 -1.42 3.77
CA VAL A 72 4.39 -1.64 5.23
C VAL A 72 4.81 -0.40 6.02
N VAL A 73 5.93 0.23 5.67
CA VAL A 73 6.39 1.47 6.33
C VAL A 73 5.38 2.60 6.16
N PHE A 74 4.81 2.77 4.96
CA PHE A 74 3.82 3.81 4.69
C PHE A 74 2.50 3.53 5.39
N PHE A 75 2.06 2.27 5.46
CA PHE A 75 0.91 1.88 6.29
C PHE A 75 1.14 2.26 7.76
N ALA A 76 2.29 1.87 8.32
CA ALA A 76 2.63 2.20 9.71
C ALA A 76 2.72 3.71 9.95
N ALA A 77 3.27 4.47 8.99
CA ALA A 77 3.32 5.93 9.05
C ALA A 77 1.92 6.57 9.03
N GLY A 78 1.03 6.09 8.16
CA GLY A 78 -0.37 6.55 8.10
C GLY A 78 -1.10 6.25 9.40
N MET A 79 -0.95 5.04 9.93
CA MET A 79 -1.55 4.66 11.23
C MET A 79 -1.00 5.49 12.38
N GLY A 80 0.31 5.72 12.43
CA GLY A 80 0.95 6.56 13.44
C GLY A 80 0.47 8.00 13.39
N LEU A 81 0.31 8.56 12.19
CA LEU A 81 -0.23 9.90 11.99
C LEU A 81 -1.69 10.00 12.44
N ALA A 82 -2.53 9.03 12.09
CA ALA A 82 -3.93 8.98 12.54
C ALA A 82 -4.04 8.89 14.07
N ASN A 83 -3.25 8.00 14.69
CA ASN A 83 -3.23 7.84 16.15
C ASN A 83 -2.76 9.12 16.86
N PHE A 84 -1.83 9.89 16.27
CA PHE A 84 -1.42 11.18 16.81
C PHE A 84 -2.58 12.19 16.87
N PHE A 85 -3.44 12.21 15.84
CA PHE A 85 -4.63 13.06 15.85
C PHE A 85 -5.72 12.58 16.80
N GLU A 86 -5.90 11.26 16.99
CA GLU A 86 -6.84 10.73 17.98
C GLU A 86 -6.36 10.89 19.44
N GLY A 87 -5.07 10.73 19.70
CA GLY A 87 -4.49 10.82 21.05
C GLY A 87 -4.11 12.24 21.48
N GLY A 88 -4.18 13.21 20.58
CA GLY A 88 -3.95 14.63 20.84
C GLY A 88 -5.22 15.42 21.21
N VAL A 89 -6.36 14.74 21.34
CA VAL A 89 -7.65 15.24 21.86
C VAL A 89 -7.94 14.58 23.20
#